data_AF-A0A8J6LE31-F1
#
_entry.id   AF-A0A8J6LE31-F1
#
_cell.length_a   1.000
_cell.length_b   1.000
_cell.length_c   1.000
_cell.angle_alpha   90.00
_cell.angle_beta   90.00
_cell.angle_gamma   90.00
#
_symmetry.space_group_name_H-M   'P 1'
#
loop_
_entity.id
_entity.type
_entity.pdbx_description
1 polymer ?
#
loop_
_entity_poly.entity_id
_entity_poly.type
_entity_poly.pdbx_seq_one_letter_code
_entity_poly.pdbx_strand_id
1 'polypeptide(L)'
;MESYFSRDGIQYNLCRVPIGGTDYSDRPYSYDDGDEDPELKNFELAPEDFKYKIPYISQAMHLTEGGLRLFGSTWTVPKWITTNGEYVGGYVRKSMYQTWANYFVKFLEEYDKRGIDFWGVTTQNEPSSAMTSDEINSVGWTSMEISIWIRENLGPALRNSKYSDIKLMMLDDQKLWLTWYVNAVLSNNKTLDYVDGIAIHWYMGMVAPPTMMVQTHKNYPDLFMLSTEACNGFEEDSPATSLGSWKRGEFYSTDIMEDLLNWVGAISSIRPS
;
A
#
# COMPACT_ATOMS: atom_id res chain seq x y z
N MET A 1 -8.09 -10.84 17.59
CA MET A 1 -6.85 -11.57 17.29
C MET A 1 -7.14 -13.03 17.00
N GLU A 2 -7.61 -13.82 17.96
CA GLU A 2 -7.96 -15.24 17.74
C GLU A 2 -8.91 -15.46 16.57
N SER A 3 -10.03 -14.72 16.51
CA SER A 3 -11.02 -14.85 15.43
C SER A 3 -10.45 -14.63 14.02
N TYR A 4 -9.40 -13.82 13.89
CA TYR A 4 -8.79 -13.53 12.59
C TYR A 4 -7.65 -14.49 12.26
N PHE A 5 -6.73 -14.73 13.18
CA PHE A 5 -5.43 -15.35 12.86
C PHE A 5 -5.28 -16.79 13.34
N SER A 6 -6.04 -17.20 14.36
CA SER A 6 -5.89 -18.54 14.94
C SER A 6 -6.52 -19.62 14.06
N ARG A 7 -6.16 -20.88 14.34
CA ARG A 7 -6.76 -22.07 13.71
C ARG A 7 -8.24 -22.25 14.04
N ASP A 8 -8.73 -21.65 15.13
CA ASP A 8 -10.15 -21.66 15.52
C ASP A 8 -10.94 -20.48 14.91
N GLY A 9 -10.26 -19.59 14.18
CA GLY A 9 -10.83 -18.44 13.48
C GLY A 9 -10.86 -18.62 11.96
N ILE A 10 -10.73 -17.51 11.23
CA ILE A 10 -10.74 -17.49 9.75
C ILE A 10 -9.33 -17.49 9.12
N GLN A 11 -8.29 -17.69 9.93
CA GLN A 11 -6.91 -17.96 9.49
C GLN A 11 -6.32 -16.97 8.49
N TYR A 12 -6.50 -15.67 8.73
CA TYR A 12 -5.83 -14.62 7.96
C TYR A 12 -4.31 -14.84 7.93
N ASN A 13 -3.74 -14.70 6.76
CA ASN A 13 -2.31 -14.94 6.50
C ASN A 13 -1.65 -13.80 5.70
N LEU A 14 -2.34 -12.67 5.54
CA LEU A 14 -1.84 -11.47 4.88
C LEU A 14 -2.28 -10.24 5.69
N CYS A 15 -1.34 -9.33 5.99
CA CYS A 15 -1.65 -8.03 6.57
C CYS A 15 -0.89 -6.92 5.86
N ARG A 16 -1.58 -5.82 5.61
CA ARG A 16 -0.97 -4.55 5.22
C ARG A 16 -0.45 -3.82 6.47
N VAL A 17 0.58 -3.02 6.34
CA VAL A 17 1.11 -2.21 7.44
C VAL A 17 1.37 -0.82 6.89
N PRO A 18 0.67 0.22 7.36
CA PRO A 18 1.00 1.57 6.98
C PRO A 18 2.44 1.92 7.35
N ILE A 19 3.13 2.60 6.46
CA ILE A 19 4.47 3.15 6.68
C ILE A 19 4.27 4.63 7.02
N GLY A 20 4.32 4.98 8.30
CA GLY A 20 3.92 6.29 8.82
C GLY A 20 2.42 6.37 9.15
N GLY A 21 1.89 7.59 9.20
CA GLY A 21 0.50 7.86 9.55
C GLY A 21 -0.47 7.83 8.37
N THR A 22 -1.73 7.49 8.63
CA THR A 22 -2.83 7.47 7.65
C THR A 22 -4.00 8.33 8.14
N ASP A 23 -5.11 8.32 7.40
CA ASP A 23 -6.41 8.85 7.83
C ASP A 23 -7.02 8.10 9.05
N TYR A 24 -6.52 6.90 9.37
CA TYR A 24 -6.88 6.13 10.59
C TYR A 24 -5.86 6.32 11.73
N SER A 25 -5.04 7.37 11.66
CA SER A 25 -4.17 7.79 12.75
C SER A 25 -4.75 8.99 13.50
N ASP A 26 -4.44 9.12 14.79
CA ASP A 26 -4.85 10.28 15.60
C ASP A 26 -4.15 11.59 15.17
N ARG A 27 -3.09 11.50 14.36
CA ARG A 27 -2.32 12.63 13.83
C ARG A 27 -1.65 12.24 12.51
N PRO A 28 -1.36 13.21 11.62
CA PRO A 28 -0.44 12.98 10.50
C PRO A 28 1.01 12.92 11.00
N TYR A 29 1.80 12.00 10.46
CA TYR A 29 3.22 11.85 10.77
C TYR A 29 3.96 11.03 9.73
N SER A 30 5.28 11.23 9.65
CA SER A 30 6.23 10.34 8.99
C SER A 30 7.27 9.83 10.01
N TYR A 31 8.25 9.06 9.55
CA TYR A 31 9.37 8.59 10.37
C TYR A 31 10.55 9.55 10.36
N ASP A 32 10.50 10.64 9.60
CA ASP A 32 11.62 11.60 9.50
C ASP A 32 11.10 13.04 9.41
N ASP A 33 10.27 13.41 10.38
CA ASP A 33 9.69 14.75 10.47
C ASP A 33 10.69 15.75 11.10
N GLY A 34 10.68 16.99 10.61
CA GLY A 34 11.55 18.07 11.09
C GLY A 34 12.16 18.87 9.95
N ASP A 35 13.42 19.29 10.16
CA ASP A 35 14.23 19.93 9.13
C ASP A 35 14.59 18.94 8.00
N GLU A 36 14.95 19.47 6.83
CA GLU A 36 15.34 18.65 5.68
C GLU A 36 16.55 17.75 6.01
N ASP A 37 16.35 16.43 5.88
CA ASP A 37 17.36 15.40 6.20
C ASP A 37 17.54 14.40 5.04
N PRO A 38 18.24 14.78 3.95
CA PRO A 38 18.38 13.94 2.76
C PRO A 38 19.12 12.60 3.02
N GLU A 39 19.86 12.50 4.13
CA GLU A 39 20.59 11.31 4.55
C GLU A 39 19.78 10.43 5.53
N LEU A 40 18.58 10.86 5.92
CA LEU A 40 17.66 10.17 6.83
C LEU A 40 18.33 9.83 8.18
N LYS A 41 19.14 10.74 8.72
CA LYS A 41 19.85 10.59 10.00
C LYS A 41 18.91 10.56 11.20
N ASN A 42 17.79 11.26 11.11
CA ASN A 42 16.77 11.37 12.16
C ASN A 42 15.61 10.39 11.96
N PHE A 43 15.68 9.50 10.96
CA PHE A 43 14.67 8.48 10.75
C PHE A 43 14.48 7.62 12.01
N GLU A 44 13.26 7.59 12.52
CA GLU A 44 12.85 6.79 13.67
C GLU A 44 11.40 6.31 13.52
N LEU A 45 11.14 5.06 13.91
CA LEU A 45 9.76 4.57 14.01
C LEU A 45 8.97 5.41 15.02
N ALA A 46 7.70 5.64 14.75
CA ALA A 46 6.87 6.49 15.59
C ALA A 46 6.42 5.74 16.86
N PRO A 47 6.01 6.45 17.93
CA PRO A 47 5.42 5.82 19.12
C PRO A 47 4.26 4.85 18.79
N GLU A 48 3.49 5.14 17.73
CA GLU A 48 2.41 4.31 17.22
C GLU A 48 2.87 2.93 16.75
N ASP A 49 4.09 2.81 16.20
CA ASP A 49 4.68 1.52 15.81
C ASP A 49 4.89 0.64 17.03
N PHE A 50 5.52 1.18 18.07
CA PHE A 50 5.85 0.42 19.28
C PHE A 50 4.63 0.14 20.15
N LYS A 51 3.69 1.07 20.22
CA LYS A 51 2.52 0.96 21.09
C LYS A 51 1.42 0.09 20.48
N TYR A 52 1.27 0.12 19.16
CA TYR A 52 0.15 -0.53 18.48
C TYR A 52 0.63 -1.56 17.46
N LYS A 53 1.36 -1.15 16.41
CA LYS A 53 1.58 -2.00 15.23
C LYS A 53 2.42 -3.23 15.55
N ILE A 54 3.61 -3.04 16.10
CA ILE A 54 4.57 -4.12 16.40
C ILE A 54 3.96 -5.16 17.36
N PRO A 55 3.36 -4.79 18.51
CA PRO A 55 2.76 -5.78 19.42
C PRO A 55 1.67 -6.65 18.76
N TYR A 56 0.77 -6.04 17.98
CA TYR A 56 -0.29 -6.79 17.30
C TYR A 56 0.23 -7.66 16.16
N ILE A 57 1.22 -7.18 15.41
CA ILE A 57 1.90 -7.98 14.38
C ILE A 57 2.57 -9.20 15.02
N SER A 58 3.33 -9.03 16.10
CA SER A 58 3.97 -10.15 16.78
C SER A 58 2.96 -11.18 17.30
N GLN A 59 1.81 -10.73 17.81
CA GLN A 59 0.73 -11.63 18.22
C GLN A 59 0.12 -12.39 17.02
N ALA A 60 -0.12 -11.70 15.89
CA ALA A 60 -0.62 -12.35 14.68
C ALA A 60 0.40 -13.37 14.11
N MET A 61 1.69 -13.04 14.09
CA MET A 61 2.75 -13.96 13.69
C MET A 61 2.80 -15.21 14.57
N HIS A 62 2.58 -15.07 15.89
CA HIS A 62 2.50 -16.21 16.80
C HIS A 62 1.29 -17.10 16.50
N LEU A 63 0.10 -16.50 16.33
CA LEU A 63 -1.15 -17.23 16.06
C LEU A 63 -1.15 -17.94 14.69
N THR A 64 -0.43 -17.40 13.72
CA THR A 64 -0.27 -17.98 12.38
C THR A 64 0.92 -18.95 12.29
N GLU A 65 1.64 -19.20 13.38
CA GLU A 65 2.85 -20.03 13.41
C GLU A 65 3.89 -19.60 12.36
N GLY A 66 4.02 -18.29 12.14
CA GLY A 66 4.92 -17.71 11.14
C GLY A 66 4.38 -17.72 9.70
N GLY A 67 3.13 -18.17 9.48
CA GLY A 67 2.48 -18.17 8.17
C GLY A 67 1.97 -16.79 7.69
N LEU A 68 2.17 -15.72 8.47
CA LEU A 68 1.71 -14.38 8.14
C LEU A 68 2.65 -13.67 7.15
N ARG A 69 2.11 -13.21 6.03
CA ARG A 69 2.77 -12.28 5.10
C ARG A 69 2.41 -10.85 5.44
N LEU A 70 3.40 -9.97 5.44
CA LEU A 70 3.21 -8.53 5.65
C LEU A 70 3.55 -7.75 4.39
N PHE A 71 2.78 -6.70 4.07
CA PHE A 71 3.23 -5.72 3.10
C PHE A 71 3.07 -4.28 3.57
N GLY A 72 3.99 -3.40 3.20
CA GLY A 72 3.98 -1.98 3.59
C GLY A 72 3.38 -1.07 2.52
N SER A 73 2.70 0.01 2.92
CA SER A 73 2.29 1.10 2.02
C SER A 73 2.37 2.46 2.71
N THR A 74 2.80 3.50 2.00
CA THR A 74 2.90 4.89 2.49
C THR A 74 1.68 5.69 2.07
N TRP A 75 1.08 6.45 2.99
CA TRP A 75 0.04 7.44 2.63
C TRP A 75 0.64 8.78 2.24
N THR A 76 1.72 9.18 2.92
CA THR A 76 2.40 10.44 2.69
C THR A 76 3.90 10.27 2.90
N VAL A 77 4.65 11.36 2.71
CA VAL A 77 6.10 11.45 2.90
C VAL A 77 6.41 12.51 3.96
N PRO A 78 7.63 12.57 4.52
CA PRO A 78 8.05 13.72 5.32
C PRO A 78 7.72 15.04 4.60
N LYS A 79 7.20 16.04 5.32
CA LYS A 79 6.76 17.31 4.70
C LYS A 79 7.85 18.01 3.89
N TRP A 80 9.10 17.91 4.34
CA TRP A 80 10.22 18.47 3.61
C TRP A 80 10.54 17.69 2.32
N ILE A 81 9.94 16.55 2.01
CA ILE A 81 10.05 15.85 0.72
C ILE A 81 8.96 16.28 -0.27
N THR A 82 7.80 16.75 0.21
CA THR A 82 6.70 17.18 -0.67
C THR A 82 6.95 18.54 -1.32
N THR A 83 6.31 18.79 -2.47
CA THR A 83 6.37 20.07 -3.18
C THR A 83 5.61 21.19 -2.49
N ASN A 84 4.61 20.86 -1.67
CA ASN A 84 3.77 21.82 -0.95
C ASN A 84 4.14 21.97 0.53
N GLY A 85 5.04 21.14 1.06
CA GLY A 85 5.44 21.21 2.47
C GLY A 85 4.39 20.67 3.44
N GLU A 86 3.41 19.90 2.96
CA GLU A 86 2.29 19.38 3.74
C GLU A 86 2.19 17.85 3.62
N TYR A 87 1.43 17.21 4.53
CA TYR A 87 1.13 15.77 4.48
C TYR A 87 0.00 15.41 3.51
N VAL A 88 -0.80 16.40 3.10
CA VAL A 88 -1.96 16.26 2.23
C VAL A 88 -1.61 16.84 0.86
N GLY A 89 -1.80 16.05 -0.20
CA GLY A 89 -1.57 16.46 -1.57
C GLY A 89 -0.10 16.71 -1.92
N GLY A 90 0.11 17.49 -2.99
CA GLY A 90 1.44 17.74 -3.52
C GLY A 90 2.07 16.51 -4.18
N TYR A 91 3.34 16.61 -4.53
CA TYR A 91 4.12 15.56 -5.19
C TYR A 91 5.47 15.40 -4.48
N VAL A 92 6.15 14.28 -4.68
CA VAL A 92 7.53 14.12 -4.20
C VAL A 92 8.45 15.00 -5.05
N ARG A 93 9.32 15.79 -4.42
CA ARG A 93 10.33 16.59 -5.13
C ARG A 93 11.31 15.67 -5.85
N LYS A 94 11.56 15.91 -7.14
CA LYS A 94 12.48 15.12 -7.97
C LYS A 94 13.89 14.98 -7.39
N SER A 95 14.39 16.02 -6.72
CA SER A 95 15.68 15.99 -6.02
C SER A 95 15.73 15.02 -4.83
N MET A 96 14.58 14.59 -4.32
CA MET A 96 14.44 13.73 -3.15
C MET A 96 14.08 12.28 -3.52
N TYR A 97 14.03 11.92 -4.80
CA TYR A 97 13.63 10.57 -5.24
C TYR A 97 14.50 9.46 -4.66
N GLN A 98 15.82 9.66 -4.60
CA GLN A 98 16.71 8.69 -3.99
C GLN A 98 16.53 8.61 -2.47
N THR A 99 16.38 9.76 -1.81
CA THR A 99 16.09 9.82 -0.37
C THR A 99 14.79 9.08 -0.06
N TRP A 100 13.75 9.28 -0.86
CA TRP A 100 12.48 8.58 -0.71
C TRP A 100 12.59 7.07 -0.93
N ALA A 101 13.40 6.62 -1.90
CA ALA A 101 13.70 5.19 -2.06
C ALA A 101 14.45 4.61 -0.84
N ASN A 102 15.41 5.35 -0.28
CA ASN A 102 16.15 4.95 0.91
C ASN A 102 15.25 4.88 2.16
N TYR A 103 14.20 5.70 2.22
CA TYR A 103 13.22 5.68 3.30
C TYR A 103 12.50 4.31 3.38
N PHE A 104 12.14 3.72 2.24
CA PHE A 104 11.58 2.36 2.20
C PHE A 104 12.57 1.33 2.73
N VAL A 105 13.85 1.41 2.34
CA VAL A 105 14.89 0.51 2.83
C VAL A 105 15.06 0.65 4.34
N LYS A 106 15.12 1.88 4.87
CA LYS A 106 15.22 2.13 6.32
C LYS A 106 14.02 1.61 7.10
N PHE A 107 12.82 1.73 6.56
CA PHE A 107 11.63 1.13 7.16
C PHE A 107 11.79 -0.40 7.32
N LEU A 108 12.23 -1.08 6.26
CA LEU A 108 12.48 -2.52 6.28
C LEU A 108 13.58 -2.88 7.31
N GLU A 109 14.67 -2.11 7.35
CA GLU A 109 15.73 -2.28 8.33
C GLU A 109 15.25 -2.13 9.78
N GLU A 110 14.42 -1.14 10.07
CA GLU A 110 13.92 -0.92 11.42
C GLU A 110 12.95 -2.02 11.87
N TYR A 111 12.09 -2.54 10.98
CA TYR A 111 11.21 -3.66 11.33
C TYR A 111 11.97 -4.99 11.43
N ASP A 112 12.96 -5.23 10.56
CA ASP A 112 13.85 -6.42 10.60
C ASP A 112 14.66 -6.48 11.91
N LYS A 113 15.16 -5.35 12.43
CA LYS A 113 15.79 -5.27 13.77
C LYS A 113 14.90 -5.76 14.90
N ARG A 114 13.58 -5.83 14.69
CA ARG A 114 12.57 -6.28 15.65
C ARG A 114 12.01 -7.66 15.31
N GLY A 115 12.62 -8.36 14.35
CA GLY A 115 12.24 -9.70 13.92
C GLY A 115 10.95 -9.74 13.10
N ILE A 116 10.60 -8.63 12.43
CA ILE A 116 9.42 -8.54 11.57
C ILE A 116 9.87 -8.35 10.13
N ASP A 117 9.65 -9.37 9.32
CA ASP A 117 9.96 -9.36 7.89
C ASP A 117 8.74 -9.00 7.04
N PHE A 118 8.99 -8.35 5.91
CA PHE A 118 7.97 -8.00 4.94
C PHE A 118 8.06 -8.87 3.68
N TRP A 119 6.91 -9.36 3.24
CA TRP A 119 6.74 -10.04 1.95
C TRP A 119 6.72 -9.04 0.79
N GLY A 120 6.16 -7.86 0.98
CA GLY A 120 6.03 -6.86 -0.08
C GLY A 120 5.98 -5.42 0.40
N VAL A 121 6.02 -4.50 -0.55
CA VAL A 121 5.67 -3.09 -0.37
C VAL A 121 4.90 -2.61 -1.60
N THR A 122 4.03 -1.63 -1.44
CA THR A 122 3.45 -0.88 -2.55
C THR A 122 4.22 0.42 -2.77
N THR A 123 4.15 0.98 -3.98
CA THR A 123 4.87 2.21 -4.32
C THR A 123 4.36 3.43 -3.56
N GLN A 124 3.04 3.55 -3.37
CA GLN A 124 2.35 4.66 -2.73
C GLN A 124 0.87 4.28 -2.60
N ASN A 125 0.24 4.49 -1.44
CA ASN A 125 -1.22 4.41 -1.31
C ASN A 125 -1.89 5.50 -2.15
N GLU A 126 -2.80 5.09 -3.02
CA GLU A 126 -3.66 5.95 -3.83
C GLU A 126 -2.94 7.17 -4.41
N PRO A 127 -1.94 6.99 -5.30
CA PRO A 127 -1.23 8.11 -5.93
C PRO A 127 -2.15 9.10 -6.65
N SER A 128 -3.39 8.71 -7.00
CA SER A 128 -4.40 9.61 -7.55
C SER A 128 -5.11 10.48 -6.50
N SER A 129 -5.10 10.11 -5.21
CA SER A 129 -5.79 10.81 -4.13
C SER A 129 -5.32 12.26 -3.95
N ALA A 130 -4.04 12.55 -4.18
CA ALA A 130 -3.52 13.93 -4.13
C ALA A 130 -4.07 14.86 -5.23
N MET A 131 -4.79 14.32 -6.21
CA MET A 131 -5.50 15.09 -7.24
C MET A 131 -6.95 15.40 -6.84
N THR A 132 -7.41 14.89 -5.70
CA THR A 132 -8.73 15.15 -5.12
C THR A 132 -8.68 16.29 -4.12
N SER A 133 -9.84 16.70 -3.61
CA SER A 133 -9.97 17.70 -2.55
C SER A 133 -9.96 17.10 -1.13
N ASP A 134 -9.65 15.82 -1.00
CA ASP A 134 -9.75 15.11 0.28
C ASP A 134 -8.62 15.53 1.23
N GLU A 135 -8.98 15.85 2.48
CA GLU A 135 -8.03 16.25 3.52
C GLU A 135 -7.38 15.05 4.23
N ILE A 136 -7.02 14.01 3.46
CA ILE A 136 -6.35 12.81 3.97
C ILE A 136 -4.87 12.81 3.59
N ASN A 137 -4.04 12.17 4.42
CA ASN A 137 -2.63 11.97 4.12
C ASN A 137 -2.49 11.36 2.72
N SER A 138 -1.82 12.08 1.83
CA SER A 138 -1.74 11.73 0.41
C SER A 138 -0.50 12.37 -0.20
N VAL A 139 0.09 11.70 -1.19
CA VAL A 139 1.08 12.30 -2.08
C VAL A 139 0.87 11.80 -3.51
N GLY A 140 0.92 12.75 -4.44
CA GLY A 140 0.60 12.51 -5.83
C GLY A 140 1.76 11.95 -6.62
N TRP A 141 1.43 11.09 -7.58
CA TRP A 141 2.37 10.63 -8.58
C TRP A 141 1.71 10.54 -9.95
N THR A 142 2.27 11.26 -10.93
CA THR A 142 1.95 10.94 -12.33
C THR A 142 2.53 9.57 -12.71
N SER A 143 1.92 8.90 -13.69
CA SER A 143 2.42 7.61 -14.19
C SER A 143 3.87 7.69 -14.70
N MET A 144 4.28 8.83 -15.26
CA MET A 144 5.65 9.03 -15.69
C MET A 144 6.61 9.20 -14.50
N GLU A 145 6.23 9.96 -13.49
CA GLU A 145 7.07 10.18 -12.30
C GLU A 145 7.28 8.90 -11.50
N ILE A 146 6.23 8.11 -11.29
CA ILE A 146 6.35 6.85 -10.56
C ILE A 146 7.19 5.84 -11.36
N SER A 147 7.03 5.79 -12.68
CA SER A 147 7.86 4.93 -13.55
C SER A 147 9.34 5.31 -13.48
N ILE A 148 9.65 6.62 -13.50
CA ILE A 148 11.02 7.13 -13.32
C ILE A 148 11.56 6.75 -11.94
N TRP A 149 10.80 7.01 -10.89
CA TRP A 149 11.24 6.73 -9.52
C TRP A 149 11.47 5.23 -9.28
N ILE A 150 10.60 4.36 -9.78
CA ILE A 150 10.79 2.91 -9.71
C ILE A 150 12.08 2.50 -10.42
N ARG A 151 12.26 2.89 -11.69
CA ARG A 151 13.38 2.38 -12.50
C ARG A 151 14.73 3.00 -12.17
N GLU A 152 14.76 4.20 -11.60
CA GLU A 152 15.99 4.95 -11.31
C GLU A 152 16.35 4.95 -9.83
N ASN A 153 15.41 4.71 -8.91
CA ASN A 153 15.65 4.83 -7.47
C ASN A 153 15.11 3.66 -6.65
N LEU A 154 13.78 3.46 -6.56
CA LEU A 154 13.19 2.47 -5.64
C LEU A 154 13.59 1.04 -6.00
N GLY A 155 13.45 0.65 -7.26
CA GLY A 155 13.84 -0.67 -7.75
C GLY A 155 15.31 -0.98 -7.44
N PRO A 156 16.27 -0.14 -7.90
CA PRO A 156 17.68 -0.30 -7.54
C PRO A 156 17.95 -0.32 -6.04
N ALA A 157 17.30 0.54 -5.24
CA ALA A 157 17.50 0.59 -3.79
C ALA A 157 17.06 -0.71 -3.11
N LEU A 158 15.90 -1.26 -3.47
CA LEU A 158 15.41 -2.53 -2.95
C LEU A 158 16.30 -3.69 -3.42
N ARG A 159 16.54 -3.83 -4.74
CA ARG A 159 17.28 -4.96 -5.32
C ARG A 159 18.75 -5.02 -4.92
N ASN A 160 19.37 -3.88 -4.59
CA ASN A 160 20.76 -3.83 -4.10
C ASN A 160 20.88 -3.89 -2.57
N SER A 161 19.77 -3.97 -1.84
CA SER A 161 19.75 -4.11 -0.38
C SER A 161 19.68 -5.59 0.05
N LYS A 162 19.69 -5.84 1.37
CA LYS A 162 19.38 -7.15 1.96
C LYS A 162 17.96 -7.64 1.59
N TYR A 163 17.06 -6.71 1.23
CA TYR A 163 15.65 -6.98 0.94
C TYR A 163 15.38 -7.19 -0.56
N SER A 164 16.37 -7.71 -1.30
CA SER A 164 16.28 -7.84 -2.77
C SER A 164 15.09 -8.65 -3.26
N ASP A 165 14.59 -9.59 -2.44
CA ASP A 165 13.49 -10.49 -2.79
C ASP A 165 12.09 -9.94 -2.47
N ILE A 166 12.00 -8.75 -1.87
CA ILE A 166 10.73 -8.14 -1.50
C ILE A 166 9.85 -7.89 -2.73
N LYS A 167 8.54 -8.15 -2.61
CA LYS A 167 7.60 -7.92 -3.70
C LYS A 167 7.27 -6.44 -3.83
N LEU A 168 7.62 -5.85 -4.97
CA LEU A 168 7.25 -4.47 -5.28
C LEU A 168 5.95 -4.44 -6.07
N MET A 169 4.90 -3.88 -5.47
CA MET A 169 3.59 -3.74 -6.09
C MET A 169 3.36 -2.29 -6.50
N MET A 170 2.98 -2.07 -7.76
CA MET A 170 2.60 -0.73 -8.22
C MET A 170 1.09 -0.49 -8.04
N LEU A 171 0.65 0.74 -8.35
CA LEU A 171 -0.72 1.22 -8.30
C LEU A 171 -1.22 1.50 -6.88
N ASP A 172 -1.65 0.47 -6.14
CA ASP A 172 -2.27 0.58 -4.80
C ASP A 172 -3.40 1.63 -4.80
N ASP A 173 -4.26 1.54 -5.82
CA ASP A 173 -5.30 2.52 -6.13
C ASP A 173 -6.48 1.82 -6.83
N GLN A 174 -7.52 2.57 -7.16
CA GLN A 174 -8.78 2.08 -7.71
C GLN A 174 -8.62 1.27 -9.00
N LYS A 175 -9.45 0.23 -9.15
CA LYS A 175 -9.56 -0.60 -10.38
C LYS A 175 -9.71 0.22 -11.67
N LEU A 176 -10.29 1.42 -11.60
CA LEU A 176 -10.46 2.34 -12.74
C LEU A 176 -9.13 2.71 -13.42
N TRP A 177 -8.03 2.70 -12.66
CA TRP A 177 -6.70 3.07 -13.15
C TRP A 177 -5.95 1.92 -13.84
N LEU A 178 -6.48 0.70 -13.77
CA LEU A 178 -5.79 -0.53 -14.18
C LEU A 178 -5.35 -0.55 -15.64
N THR A 179 -6.09 0.02 -16.59
CA THR A 179 -5.64 -0.07 -17.98
C THR A 179 -4.73 1.10 -18.32
N TRP A 180 -5.19 2.35 -18.18
CA TRP A 180 -4.42 3.49 -18.64
C TRP A 180 -3.17 3.78 -17.80
N TYR A 181 -3.31 3.86 -16.47
CA TYR A 181 -2.20 4.25 -15.60
C TYR A 181 -1.12 3.17 -15.57
N VAL A 182 -1.52 1.90 -15.37
CA VAL A 182 -0.60 0.76 -15.38
C VAL A 182 0.13 0.64 -16.71
N ASN A 183 -0.57 0.74 -17.85
CA ASN A 183 0.09 0.67 -19.16
C ASN A 183 1.10 1.81 -19.32
N ALA A 184 0.78 3.02 -18.86
CA ALA A 184 1.71 4.15 -18.92
C ALA A 184 2.96 3.89 -18.07
N VAL A 185 2.81 3.39 -16.84
CA VAL A 185 3.94 3.07 -15.94
C VAL A 185 4.82 1.95 -16.50
N LEU A 186 4.20 0.84 -16.90
CA LEU A 186 4.87 -0.40 -17.28
C LEU A 186 5.28 -0.47 -18.76
N SER A 187 4.95 0.54 -19.57
CA SER A 187 5.47 0.65 -20.94
C SER A 187 6.99 0.75 -21.03
N ASN A 188 7.66 1.09 -19.93
CA ASN A 188 9.11 1.07 -19.81
C ASN A 188 9.60 -0.27 -19.24
N ASN A 189 10.34 -1.03 -20.04
CA ASN A 189 10.84 -2.35 -19.62
C ASN A 189 11.69 -2.31 -18.34
N LYS A 190 12.48 -1.23 -18.11
CA LYS A 190 13.26 -1.12 -16.87
C LYS A 190 12.39 -0.97 -15.63
N THR A 191 11.22 -0.35 -15.77
CA THR A 191 10.23 -0.27 -14.70
C THR A 191 9.60 -1.64 -14.48
N LEU A 192 9.20 -2.29 -15.57
CA LEU A 192 8.60 -3.63 -15.54
C LEU A 192 9.51 -4.65 -14.85
N ASP A 193 10.82 -4.62 -15.10
CA ASP A 193 11.81 -5.52 -14.48
C ASP A 193 11.85 -5.45 -12.94
N TYR A 194 11.38 -4.35 -12.34
CA TYR A 194 11.34 -4.18 -10.88
C TYR A 194 9.99 -4.49 -10.25
N VAL A 195 8.91 -4.45 -11.02
CA VAL A 195 7.54 -4.63 -10.50
C VAL A 195 7.20 -6.12 -10.48
N ASP A 196 6.75 -6.62 -9.33
CA ASP A 196 6.32 -8.02 -9.18
C ASP A 196 4.79 -8.17 -9.29
N GLY A 197 4.04 -7.11 -9.01
CA GLY A 197 2.58 -7.15 -8.99
C GLY A 197 1.90 -5.79 -9.05
N ILE A 198 0.57 -5.83 -9.13
CA ILE A 198 -0.31 -4.67 -9.22
C ILE A 198 -1.32 -4.73 -8.07
N ALA A 199 -1.29 -3.72 -7.21
CA ALA A 199 -2.17 -3.56 -6.07
C ALA A 199 -3.43 -2.77 -6.47
N ILE A 200 -4.62 -3.23 -6.09
CA ILE A 200 -5.90 -2.62 -6.46
C ILE A 200 -6.83 -2.39 -5.27
N HIS A 201 -7.61 -1.31 -5.33
CA HIS A 201 -8.63 -0.95 -4.35
C HIS A 201 -10.05 -1.06 -4.95
N TRP A 202 -11.03 -1.29 -4.08
CA TRP A 202 -12.43 -1.57 -4.46
C TRP A 202 -13.34 -0.34 -4.60
N TYR A 203 -13.08 0.80 -3.96
CA TYR A 203 -14.09 1.87 -3.76
C TYR A 203 -14.81 2.36 -5.03
N MET A 204 -14.13 2.36 -6.18
CA MET A 204 -14.74 2.72 -7.48
C MET A 204 -15.10 1.49 -8.35
N GLY A 205 -15.24 0.31 -7.77
CA GLY A 205 -15.53 -0.95 -8.48
C GLY A 205 -16.84 -0.91 -9.26
N MET A 206 -17.85 -0.15 -8.78
CA MET A 206 -19.11 0.04 -9.50
C MET A 206 -18.94 0.69 -10.88
N VAL A 207 -17.87 1.46 -11.09
CA VAL A 207 -17.58 2.14 -12.36
C VAL A 207 -16.38 1.52 -13.10
N ALA A 208 -15.75 0.50 -12.54
CA ALA A 208 -14.62 -0.21 -13.13
C ALA A 208 -15.05 -1.63 -13.54
N PRO A 209 -15.33 -1.89 -14.83
CA PRO A 209 -15.79 -3.21 -15.25
C PRO A 209 -14.69 -4.27 -15.06
N PRO A 210 -15.04 -5.54 -14.77
CA PRO A 210 -14.07 -6.61 -14.56
C PRO A 210 -13.12 -6.84 -15.74
N THR A 211 -13.55 -6.44 -16.94
CA THR A 211 -12.75 -6.48 -18.16
C THR A 211 -11.44 -5.70 -18.06
N MET A 212 -11.35 -4.70 -17.17
CA MET A 212 -10.10 -3.98 -16.90
C MET A 212 -9.04 -4.91 -16.30
N MET A 213 -9.40 -5.73 -15.30
CA MET A 213 -8.49 -6.72 -14.71
C MET A 213 -8.07 -7.76 -15.74
N VAL A 214 -9.02 -8.26 -16.54
CA VAL A 214 -8.74 -9.21 -17.62
C VAL A 214 -7.78 -8.61 -18.65
N GLN A 215 -7.97 -7.35 -19.04
CA GLN A 215 -7.09 -6.68 -20.00
C GLN A 215 -5.70 -6.43 -19.42
N THR A 216 -5.61 -6.02 -18.16
CA THR A 216 -4.33 -5.80 -17.50
C THR A 216 -3.55 -7.10 -17.36
N HIS A 217 -4.19 -8.21 -16.96
CA HIS A 217 -3.55 -9.52 -16.95
C HIS A 217 -3.07 -9.96 -18.34
N LYS A 218 -3.86 -9.71 -19.39
CA LYS A 218 -3.42 -10.01 -20.78
C LYS A 218 -2.20 -9.19 -21.21
N ASN A 219 -2.11 -7.93 -20.77
CA ASN A 219 -0.98 -7.06 -21.10
C ASN A 219 0.28 -7.43 -20.31
N TYR A 220 0.11 -7.90 -19.07
CA TYR A 220 1.19 -8.20 -18.12
C TYR A 220 0.95 -9.54 -17.39
N PRO A 221 1.02 -10.68 -18.11
CA PRO A 221 0.61 -11.98 -17.56
C PRO A 221 1.52 -12.51 -16.46
N ASP A 222 2.76 -12.01 -16.39
CA ASP A 222 3.75 -12.42 -15.39
C ASP A 222 3.62 -11.66 -14.06
N LEU A 223 2.82 -10.59 -14.02
CA LEU A 223 2.56 -9.82 -12.80
C LEU A 223 1.32 -10.36 -12.09
N PHE A 224 1.41 -10.58 -10.79
CA PHE A 224 0.22 -10.90 -10.00
C PHE A 224 -0.62 -9.64 -9.75
N MET A 225 -1.93 -9.81 -9.63
CA MET A 225 -2.82 -8.75 -9.10
C MET A 225 -3.24 -9.10 -7.68
N LEU A 226 -3.27 -8.10 -6.81
CA LEU A 226 -3.63 -8.24 -5.40
C LEU A 226 -4.61 -7.13 -5.01
N SER A 227 -5.74 -7.50 -4.41
CA SER A 227 -6.63 -6.52 -3.78
C SER A 227 -6.06 -6.13 -2.42
N THR A 228 -5.63 -4.88 -2.27
CA THR A 228 -4.85 -4.41 -1.12
C THR A 228 -5.67 -3.59 -0.12
N GLU A 229 -6.82 -3.06 -0.53
CA GLU A 229 -7.75 -2.33 0.33
C GLU A 229 -9.21 -2.48 -0.13
N ALA A 230 -10.10 -2.74 0.84
CA ALA A 230 -11.53 -2.94 0.65
C ALA A 230 -12.29 -2.52 1.91
N CYS A 231 -13.23 -1.58 1.78
CA CYS A 231 -14.05 -1.11 2.90
C CYS A 231 -15.46 -0.71 2.46
N ASN A 232 -16.40 -0.85 3.39
CA ASN A 232 -17.75 -0.29 3.28
C ASN A 232 -17.84 1.03 4.05
N GLY A 233 -18.83 1.86 3.73
CA GLY A 233 -19.06 3.12 4.47
C GLY A 233 -18.09 4.24 4.12
N PHE A 234 -17.50 4.19 2.92
CA PHE A 234 -16.72 5.28 2.34
C PHE A 234 -17.61 6.36 1.69
N GLU A 235 -18.88 6.04 1.36
CA GLU A 235 -19.85 7.00 0.83
C GLU A 235 -20.34 7.94 1.93
N GLU A 236 -20.37 9.25 1.65
CA GLU A 236 -20.71 10.31 2.60
C GLU A 236 -22.10 10.13 3.25
N ASP A 237 -23.07 9.62 2.51
CA ASP A 237 -24.45 9.38 2.98
C ASP A 237 -24.64 8.03 3.71
N SER A 238 -23.60 7.19 3.79
CA SER A 238 -23.66 5.89 4.44
C SER A 238 -23.13 5.98 5.88
N PRO A 239 -23.82 5.41 6.88
CA PRO A 239 -23.28 5.41 8.24
C PRO A 239 -21.96 4.64 8.27
N ALA A 240 -20.89 5.17 8.90
CA ALA A 240 -19.59 4.49 8.95
C ALA A 240 -19.73 3.02 9.42
N THR A 241 -20.51 2.80 10.49
CA THR A 241 -20.83 1.47 11.02
C THR A 241 -22.30 1.10 10.82
N SER A 242 -22.55 -0.18 10.51
CA SER A 242 -23.90 -0.74 10.37
C SER A 242 -23.92 -2.16 10.94
N LEU A 243 -24.18 -2.27 12.24
CA LEU A 243 -24.14 -3.53 12.97
C LEU A 243 -25.18 -4.53 12.42
N GLY A 244 -24.74 -5.74 12.08
CA GLY A 244 -25.60 -6.79 11.54
C GLY A 244 -26.03 -6.59 10.08
N SER A 245 -25.39 -5.69 9.34
CA SER A 245 -25.71 -5.45 7.93
C SER A 245 -25.31 -6.62 7.03
N TRP A 246 -26.27 -7.49 6.71
CA TRP A 246 -26.09 -8.59 5.76
C TRP A 246 -25.64 -8.09 4.38
N LYS A 247 -26.21 -6.96 3.93
CA LYS A 247 -25.88 -6.33 2.65
C LYS A 247 -24.39 -5.96 2.52
N ARG A 248 -23.76 -5.48 3.60
CA ARG A 248 -22.30 -5.21 3.59
C ARG A 248 -21.49 -6.49 3.44
N GLY A 249 -21.94 -7.59 4.07
CA GLY A 249 -21.36 -8.91 3.88
C GLY A 249 -21.46 -9.40 2.42
N GLU A 250 -22.63 -9.22 1.81
CA GLU A 250 -22.84 -9.55 0.38
C GLU A 250 -21.91 -8.76 -0.53
N PHE A 251 -21.73 -7.46 -0.27
CA PHE A 251 -20.79 -6.61 -1.02
C PHE A 251 -19.36 -7.13 -0.96
N TYR A 252 -18.84 -7.45 0.24
CA TYR A 252 -17.51 -8.06 0.36
C TYR A 252 -17.43 -9.37 -0.43
N SER A 253 -18.39 -10.28 -0.26
CA SER A 253 -18.35 -11.58 -0.95
C SER A 253 -18.43 -11.44 -2.48
N THR A 254 -19.18 -10.46 -2.98
CA THR A 254 -19.35 -10.22 -4.41
C THR A 254 -18.05 -9.69 -5.02
N ASP A 255 -17.42 -8.69 -4.39
CA ASP A 255 -16.14 -8.15 -4.85
C ASP A 255 -15.04 -9.22 -4.80
N ILE A 256 -15.00 -10.02 -3.72
CA ILE A 256 -14.08 -11.16 -3.60
C ILE A 256 -14.25 -12.15 -4.75
N MET A 257 -15.49 -12.55 -5.06
CA MET A 257 -15.75 -13.48 -6.15
C MET A 257 -15.39 -12.88 -7.51
N GLU A 258 -15.67 -11.60 -7.72
CA GLU A 258 -15.31 -10.91 -8.96
C GLU A 258 -13.79 -10.87 -9.15
N ASP A 259 -13.04 -10.50 -8.13
CA ASP A 259 -11.57 -10.46 -8.15
C ASP A 259 -10.98 -11.84 -8.49
N LEU A 260 -11.43 -12.89 -7.79
CA LEU A 260 -10.95 -14.26 -8.00
C LEU A 260 -11.28 -14.80 -9.40
N LEU A 261 -12.43 -14.42 -9.95
CA LEU A 261 -12.83 -14.80 -11.31
C LEU A 261 -12.06 -14.03 -12.40
N ASN A 262 -11.32 -12.97 -12.02
CA ASN A 262 -10.63 -12.07 -12.95
C ASN A 262 -9.14 -11.89 -12.63
N TRP A 263 -8.47 -12.98 -12.24
CA TRP A 263 -7.00 -13.09 -12.12
C TRP A 263 -6.35 -12.38 -10.93
N VAL A 264 -7.13 -12.00 -9.92
CA VAL A 264 -6.61 -11.45 -8.66
C VAL A 264 -6.31 -12.60 -7.68
N GLY A 265 -5.08 -12.67 -7.17
CA GLY A 265 -4.56 -13.86 -6.47
C GLY A 265 -4.80 -13.92 -4.97
N ALA A 266 -5.17 -12.80 -4.33
CA ALA A 266 -5.52 -12.71 -2.90
C ALA A 266 -6.18 -11.36 -2.59
N ILE A 267 -6.75 -11.23 -1.39
CA ILE A 267 -7.40 -10.02 -0.89
C ILE A 267 -6.93 -9.74 0.53
N SER A 268 -6.45 -8.52 0.78
CA SER A 268 -6.05 -8.01 2.10
C SER A 268 -7.06 -6.96 2.56
N SER A 269 -7.71 -7.16 3.71
CA SER A 269 -8.56 -6.14 4.32
C SER A 269 -7.75 -5.28 5.28
N ILE A 270 -7.58 -3.98 5.00
CA ILE A 270 -7.28 -3.00 6.05
C ILE A 270 -8.19 -1.80 5.90
N ARG A 271 -9.26 -1.83 6.69
CA ARG A 271 -9.94 -0.72 7.34
C ARG A 271 -10.94 -1.36 8.31
N PRO A 272 -10.77 -1.26 9.63
CA PRO A 272 -11.85 -1.58 10.56
C PRO A 272 -12.99 -0.58 10.32
N SER A 273 -14.22 -1.09 10.20
CA SER A 273 -15.45 -0.28 10.14
C SER A 273 -15.65 0.56 11.39
#